data_AF-A0A9X2P341-F1
#
_entry.id   AF-A0A9X2P341-F1
#
_cell.length_a   1.000
_cell.length_b   1.000
_cell.length_c   1.000
_cell.angle_alpha   90.00
_cell.angle_beta   90.00
_cell.angle_gamma   90.00
#
_symmetry.space_group_name_H-M   'P 1'
#
loop_
_entity.id
_entity.type
_entity.pdbx_description
1 polymer ?
#
loop_
_entity_poly.entity_id
_entity_poly.type
_entity_poly.pdbx_seq_one_letter_code
_entity_poly.pdbx_strand_id
1 'polypeptide(L)'
;MGYLPIIIMLAGFSGLFWLVVNQSILAKKKSILQLQQAFFDGLEKSGSLTKNNANLSKESLRLIDSEYQKVKSNLTSKTEPTFQKEIKPIYQSLKITVSQYNKLIVQKPYSFVAKGMGHKQLG
;
A
#
# COMPACT_ATOMS: atom_id res chain seq x y z
N MET A 1 -35.94 26.82 -18.87
CA MET A 1 -35.60 25.48 -19.41
C MET A 1 -34.08 25.22 -19.48
N GLY A 2 -33.26 25.76 -18.56
CA GLY A 2 -31.78 25.62 -18.61
C GLY A 2 -31.14 24.78 -17.50
N TYR A 3 -31.92 24.26 -16.54
CA TYR A 3 -31.40 23.57 -15.35
C TYR A 3 -31.20 22.06 -15.56
N LEU A 4 -31.93 21.43 -16.50
CA LEU A 4 -31.79 20.00 -16.82
C LEU A 4 -30.34 19.58 -17.19
N PRO A 5 -29.62 20.30 -18.09
CA PRO A 5 -28.26 19.92 -18.44
C PRO A 5 -27.26 20.06 -17.28
N ILE A 6 -27.50 21.01 -16.36
CA ILE A 6 -26.65 21.22 -15.18
C ILE A 6 -26.77 20.04 -14.22
N ILE A 7 -27.99 19.55 -13.97
CA ILE A 7 -28.24 18.40 -13.08
C ILE A 7 -27.58 17.14 -13.65
N ILE A 8 -27.68 16.92 -14.97
CA ILE A 8 -27.07 15.77 -15.64
C ILE A 8 -25.55 15.81 -15.56
N MET A 9 -24.92 16.98 -15.80
CA MET A 9 -23.47 17.13 -15.63
C MET A 9 -23.03 16.86 -14.20
N LEU A 10 -23.77 17.36 -13.21
CA LEU A 10 -23.43 17.18 -11.79
C LEU A 10 -23.50 15.70 -11.37
N ALA A 11 -24.51 14.97 -11.86
CA ALA A 11 -24.66 13.54 -11.64
C ALA A 11 -23.51 12.76 -12.30
N GLY A 12 -23.16 13.10 -13.55
CA GLY A 12 -22.03 12.49 -14.26
C GLY A 12 -20.70 12.71 -13.54
N PHE A 13 -20.44 13.94 -13.08
CA PHE A 13 -19.25 14.27 -12.31
C PHE A 13 -19.17 13.49 -10.99
N SER A 14 -20.29 13.36 -10.27
CA SER A 14 -20.34 12.62 -9.00
C SER A 14 -20.04 11.13 -9.20
N GLY A 15 -20.55 10.52 -10.28
CA GLY A 15 -20.25 9.14 -10.64
C GLY A 15 -18.78 8.93 -11.01
N LEU A 16 -18.24 9.81 -11.86
CA LEU A 16 -16.82 9.80 -12.24
C LEU A 16 -15.90 9.96 -11.03
N PHE A 17 -16.25 10.87 -10.12
CA PHE A 17 -15.53 11.07 -8.88
C PHE A 17 -15.46 9.78 -8.04
N TRP A 18 -16.59 9.07 -7.90
CA TRP A 18 -16.64 7.81 -7.17
C TRP A 18 -15.73 6.73 -7.76
N LEU A 19 -15.74 6.61 -9.10
CA LEU A 19 -14.93 5.65 -9.84
C LEU A 19 -13.44 5.95 -9.68
N VAL A 20 -13.04 7.22 -9.89
CA VAL A 20 -11.65 7.66 -9.76
C VAL A 20 -11.12 7.43 -8.34
N VAL A 21 -11.92 7.73 -7.32
CA VAL A 21 -11.52 7.47 -5.93
C VAL A 21 -11.34 5.98 -5.68
N ASN A 22 -12.30 5.14 -6.08
CA ASN A 22 -12.20 3.69 -5.92
C ASN A 22 -10.94 3.14 -6.63
N GLN A 23 -10.71 3.56 -7.87
CA GLN A 23 -9.55 3.16 -8.65
C GLN A 23 -8.23 3.62 -7.99
N SER A 24 -8.20 4.84 -7.42
CA SER A 24 -7.04 5.35 -6.69
C SER A 24 -6.73 4.51 -5.44
N ILE A 25 -7.77 4.15 -4.66
CA ILE A 25 -7.61 3.30 -3.46
C ILE A 25 -7.14 1.90 -3.86
N LEU A 26 -7.71 1.30 -4.91
CA LEU A 26 -7.28 0.00 -5.44
C LEU A 26 -5.86 0.02 -5.98
N ALA A 27 -5.46 1.08 -6.70
CA ALA A 27 -4.09 1.24 -7.19
C ALA A 27 -3.09 1.29 -6.04
N LYS A 28 -3.40 2.01 -4.95
CA LYS A 28 -2.56 2.03 -3.74
C LYS A 28 -2.48 0.67 -3.06
N LYS A 29 -3.59 -0.07 -2.95
CA LYS A 29 -3.57 -1.46 -2.43
C LYS A 29 -2.64 -2.35 -3.25
N LYS A 30 -2.74 -2.28 -4.59
CA LYS A 30 -1.88 -3.04 -5.50
C LYS A 30 -0.41 -2.66 -5.34
N SER A 31 -0.11 -1.37 -5.20
CA SER A 31 1.26 -0.89 -4.95
C SER A 31 1.83 -1.43 -3.63
N ILE A 32 1.02 -1.49 -2.57
CA ILE A 32 1.43 -2.11 -1.29
C ILE A 32 1.78 -3.58 -1.52
N LEU A 33 0.91 -4.36 -2.18
CA LEU A 33 1.18 -5.78 -2.48
C LEU A 33 2.46 -5.97 -3.31
N GLN A 34 2.68 -5.13 -4.33
CA GLN A 34 3.89 -5.18 -5.15
C GLN A 34 5.14 -4.87 -4.34
N LEU A 35 5.09 -3.88 -3.44
CA LEU A 35 6.21 -3.55 -2.55
C LEU A 35 6.46 -4.66 -1.52
N GLN A 36 5.42 -5.31 -1.01
CA GLN A 36 5.55 -6.49 -0.15
C GLN A 36 6.23 -7.64 -0.89
N GLN A 37 5.78 -7.92 -2.12
CA GLN A 37 6.38 -8.97 -2.94
C GLN A 37 7.84 -8.66 -3.25
N ALA A 38 8.16 -7.43 -3.69
CA ALA A 38 9.53 -7.01 -3.95
C ALA A 38 10.43 -7.09 -2.70
N PHE A 39 9.86 -6.85 -1.51
CA PHE A 39 10.57 -7.01 -0.25
C PHE A 39 10.90 -8.48 0.03
N PHE A 40 9.93 -9.38 -0.12
CA PHE A 40 10.17 -10.83 0.03
C PHE A 40 11.13 -11.37 -1.03
N ASP A 41 11.00 -10.95 -2.29
CA ASP A 41 11.92 -11.33 -3.37
C ASP A 41 13.35 -10.82 -3.08
N GLY A 42 13.50 -9.62 -2.50
CA GLY A 42 14.79 -9.08 -2.07
C GLY A 42 15.40 -9.85 -0.90
N LEU A 43 14.59 -10.28 0.05
CA LEU A 43 15.02 -11.14 1.16
C LEU A 43 15.45 -12.53 0.68
N GLU A 44 14.71 -13.12 -0.25
CA GLU A 44 15.04 -14.40 -0.88
C GLU A 44 16.39 -14.32 -1.61
N LYS A 45 16.61 -13.27 -2.41
CA LYS A 45 17.91 -13.01 -3.06
C LYS A 45 19.05 -12.82 -2.07
N SER A 46 18.76 -12.29 -0.88
CA SER A 46 19.74 -12.13 0.20
C SER A 46 19.99 -13.44 0.99
N GLY A 47 19.36 -14.56 0.62
CA GLY A 47 19.52 -15.85 1.30
C GLY A 47 18.76 -15.98 2.63
N SER A 48 17.92 -15.00 2.96
CA SER A 48 17.07 -15.02 4.16
C SER A 48 15.68 -15.49 3.76
N LEU A 49 15.44 -16.80 3.85
CA LEU A 49 14.17 -17.42 3.49
C LEU A 49 13.04 -16.91 4.38
N THR A 50 11.97 -16.39 3.76
CA THR A 50 10.58 -16.72 4.10
C THR A 50 9.71 -16.46 2.87
N LYS A 51 9.26 -17.53 2.19
CA LYS A 51 8.15 -17.45 1.24
C LYS A 51 6.89 -17.10 2.03
N ASN A 52 6.54 -15.82 2.04
CA ASN A 52 5.28 -15.36 2.58
C ASN A 52 4.46 -14.77 1.44
N ASN A 53 3.22 -15.25 1.30
CA ASN A 53 2.31 -14.71 0.30
C ASN A 53 1.99 -13.26 0.67
N ALA A 54 2.27 -12.32 -0.24
CA ALA A 54 1.88 -10.93 -0.09
C ALA A 54 0.36 -10.86 0.16
N ASN A 55 -0.03 -10.40 1.35
CA ASN A 55 -1.42 -10.25 1.75
C ASN A 55 -1.59 -8.88 2.39
N LEU A 56 -2.73 -8.23 2.13
CA LEU A 56 -3.11 -6.95 2.75
C LEU A 56 -3.77 -7.20 4.10
N SER A 57 -3.02 -7.76 5.05
CA SER A 57 -3.44 -7.95 6.44
C SER A 57 -2.56 -7.13 7.38
N LYS A 58 -3.10 -6.78 8.54
CA LYS A 58 -2.31 -6.21 9.64
C LYS A 58 -1.22 -7.18 10.09
N GLU A 59 -1.49 -8.48 10.00
CA GLU A 59 -0.56 -9.54 10.38
C GLU A 59 0.63 -9.63 9.44
N SER A 60 0.42 -9.54 8.12
CA SER A 60 1.51 -9.57 7.14
C SER A 60 2.41 -8.33 7.22
N LEU A 61 1.86 -7.16 7.55
CA LEU A 61 2.67 -5.96 7.82
C LEU A 61 3.55 -6.14 9.06
N ARG A 62 3.02 -6.76 10.13
CA ARG A 62 3.81 -7.10 11.32
C ARG A 62 4.89 -8.15 11.03
N LEU A 63 4.60 -9.13 10.18
CA LEU A 63 5.59 -10.11 9.74
C LEU A 63 6.74 -9.42 9.00
N ILE A 64 6.45 -8.49 8.08
CA ILE A 64 7.48 -7.71 7.37
C ILE A 64 8.34 -6.89 8.33
N ASP A 65 7.73 -6.24 9.32
CA ASP A 65 8.48 -5.53 10.37
C ASP A 65 9.41 -6.48 11.13
N SER A 66 8.92 -7.67 11.50
CA SER A 66 9.71 -8.66 12.23
C SER A 66 10.86 -9.22 11.40
N GLU A 67 10.63 -9.53 10.13
CA GLU A 67 11.65 -10.04 9.21
C GLU A 67 12.70 -8.97 8.91
N TYR A 68 12.29 -7.71 8.71
CA TYR A 68 13.23 -6.60 8.56
C TYR A 68 14.15 -6.47 9.77
N GLN A 69 13.61 -6.55 11.00
CA GLN A 69 14.43 -6.46 12.21
C GLN A 69 15.37 -7.66 12.37
N LYS A 70 14.91 -8.88 12.05
CA LYS A 70 15.75 -10.09 12.07
C LYS A 70 16.90 -9.99 11.08
N VAL A 71 16.64 -9.56 9.85
CA VAL A 71 17.73 -9.41 8.87
C VAL A 71 18.66 -8.28 9.28
N LYS A 72 18.11 -7.19 9.84
CA LYS A 72 18.92 -6.09 10.37
C LYS A 72 19.83 -6.54 11.53
N SER A 73 19.37 -7.42 12.42
CA SER A 73 20.18 -7.91 13.55
C SER A 73 21.21 -8.97 13.13
N ASN A 74 20.95 -9.71 12.04
CA ASN A 74 21.84 -10.74 11.50
C ASN A 74 22.73 -10.23 10.35
N LEU A 75 22.87 -8.92 10.23
CA LEU A 75 23.71 -8.29 9.20
C LEU A 75 25.20 -8.52 9.48
N THR A 76 25.81 -9.39 8.68
CA THR A 76 27.27 -9.53 8.61
C THR A 76 27.86 -8.46 7.69
N SER A 77 29.07 -7.95 7.97
CA SER A 77 29.72 -6.84 7.23
C SER A 77 29.85 -7.03 5.71
N LYS A 78 29.68 -8.26 5.19
CA LYS A 78 29.65 -8.56 3.74
C LYS A 78 28.27 -8.34 3.09
N THR A 79 27.18 -8.47 3.84
CA THR A 79 25.79 -8.42 3.33
C THR A 79 25.14 -7.04 3.55
N GLU A 80 25.78 -6.21 4.38
CA GLU A 80 25.38 -4.84 4.70
C GLU A 80 25.17 -3.91 3.50
N PRO A 81 26.08 -3.83 2.51
CA PRO A 81 25.88 -2.92 1.39
C PRO A 81 24.69 -3.31 0.50
N THR A 82 24.42 -4.61 0.33
CA THR A 82 23.29 -5.12 -0.47
C THR A 82 21.97 -4.88 0.24
N PHE A 83 21.90 -5.16 1.55
CA PHE A 83 20.70 -4.90 2.35
C PHE A 83 20.33 -3.42 2.42
N GLN A 84 21.32 -2.54 2.58
CA GLN A 84 21.09 -1.10 2.64
C GLN A 84 20.66 -0.51 1.29
N LYS A 85 21.13 -1.05 0.17
CA LYS A 85 20.80 -0.55 -1.17
C LYS A 85 19.51 -1.13 -1.74
N GLU A 86 19.18 -2.39 -1.46
CA GLU A 86 18.05 -3.05 -2.10
C GLU A 86 16.84 -3.19 -1.17
N ILE A 87 17.03 -3.62 0.08
CA ILE A 87 15.91 -4.01 0.97
C ILE A 87 15.39 -2.83 1.79
N LYS A 88 16.29 -2.00 2.33
CA LYS A 88 15.94 -0.79 3.11
C LYS A 88 15.02 0.20 2.36
N PRO A 89 15.29 0.59 1.10
CA PRO A 89 14.42 1.55 0.40
C PRO A 89 13.04 0.95 0.08
N ILE A 90 12.95 -0.35 -0.19
CA ILE A 90 11.66 -1.03 -0.42
C ILE A 90 10.83 -1.02 0.87
N TYR A 91 11.42 -1.36 2.01
CA TYR A 91 10.76 -1.31 3.31
C TYR A 91 10.28 0.10 3.68
N GLN A 92 11.11 1.12 3.46
CA GLN A 92 10.72 2.52 3.69
C GLN A 92 9.56 2.93 2.77
N SER A 93 9.63 2.58 1.49
CA SER A 93 8.57 2.85 0.51
C SER A 93 7.26 2.16 0.88
N LEU A 94 7.32 0.92 1.38
CA LEU A 94 6.15 0.19 1.88
C LEU A 94 5.50 0.94 3.04
N LYS A 95 6.28 1.33 4.05
CA LYS A 95 5.77 2.06 5.23
C LYS A 95 5.13 3.40 4.86
N ILE A 96 5.75 4.14 3.93
CA ILE A 96 5.21 5.39 3.41
C ILE A 96 3.89 5.13 2.68
N THR A 97 3.83 4.12 1.81
CA THR A 97 2.64 3.81 1.01
C THR A 97 1.47 3.36 1.88
N VAL A 98 1.72 2.56 2.93
CA VAL A 98 0.71 2.18 3.93
C VAL A 98 0.20 3.40 4.68
N SER A 99 1.09 4.29 5.12
CA SER A 99 0.69 5.54 5.78
C SER A 99 -0.17 6.43 4.89
N GLN A 100 0.20 6.58 3.61
CA GLN A 100 -0.60 7.31 2.63
C GLN A 100 -1.96 6.67 2.37
N TYR A 101 -2.03 5.34 2.32
CA TYR A 101 -3.27 4.60 2.16
C TYR A 101 -4.24 4.84 3.32
N ASN A 102 -3.73 4.77 4.56
CA ASN A 102 -4.54 5.04 5.75
C ASN A 102 -5.03 6.48 5.79
N LYS A 103 -4.17 7.45 5.44
CA LYS A 103 -4.57 8.86 5.31
C LYS A 103 -5.67 9.03 4.26
N LEU A 104 -5.54 8.38 3.09
CA LEU A 104 -6.52 8.47 2.01
C LEU A 104 -7.90 7.93 2.42
N ILE A 105 -7.96 6.83 3.19
CA ILE A 105 -9.24 6.30 3.68
C ILE A 105 -9.92 7.24 4.69
N VAL A 106 -9.15 7.97 5.48
CA VAL A 106 -9.69 8.85 6.54
C VAL A 106 -10.07 10.22 5.99
N GLN A 107 -9.34 10.70 4.99
CA GLN A 107 -9.49 12.06 4.47
C GLN A 107 -10.80 12.22 3.69
N LYS A 108 -11.59 13.25 4.02
CA LYS A 108 -12.75 13.65 3.19
C LYS A 108 -12.25 14.34 1.92
N PRO A 109 -12.91 14.19 0.76
CA PRO A 109 -14.13 13.42 0.51
C PRO A 109 -13.93 11.90 0.31
N TYR A 110 -12.69 11.43 0.21
CA TYR A 110 -12.35 10.02 -0.06
C TYR A 110 -12.94 9.02 0.95
N SER A 111 -13.06 9.43 2.22
CA SER A 111 -13.65 8.60 3.28
C SER A 111 -15.08 8.14 3.01
N PHE A 112 -15.87 8.93 2.26
CA PHE A 112 -17.24 8.57 1.92
C PHE A 112 -17.27 7.40 0.93
N VAL A 113 -16.47 7.51 -0.13
CA VAL A 113 -16.31 6.44 -1.12
C VAL A 113 -15.69 5.21 -0.48
N ALA A 114 -14.66 5.39 0.37
CA ALA A 114 -13.99 4.29 1.05
C ALA A 114 -14.94 3.49 1.94
N LYS A 115 -15.82 4.16 2.71
CA LYS A 115 -16.86 3.50 3.50
C LYS A 115 -17.90 2.80 2.62
N GLY A 116 -18.36 3.47 1.55
CA GLY A 116 -19.33 2.89 0.62
C GLY A 116 -18.81 1.65 -0.12
N MET A 117 -17.51 1.59 -0.41
CA MET A 117 -16.84 0.47 -1.12
C MET A 117 -16.23 -0.58 -0.18
N GLY A 118 -16.42 -0.46 1.14
CA GLY A 118 -15.91 -1.44 2.12
C GLY A 118 -14.38 -1.43 2.31
N HIS A 119 -13.70 -0.33 1.98
CA HIS A 119 -12.28 -0.19 2.25
C HIS A 119 -12.00 0.07 3.74
N LYS A 120 -11.05 -0.66 4.31
CA LYS A 120 -10.65 -0.58 5.72
C LYS A 120 -9.20 -0.14 5.84
N GLN A 121 -8.88 0.54 6.95
CA GLN A 121 -7.50 0.92 7.27
C GLN A 121 -6.64 -0.32 7.48
N LEU A 122 -5.37 -0.21 7.08
CA LEU A 122 -4.35 -1.23 7.27
C LEU A 122 -3.41 -0.71 8.36
N GLY A 123 -3.70 -1.01 9.63
CA GLY A 123 -2.97 -0.44 10.78
C GLY A 123 -3.32 -1.09 12.09
#